data_AF-A0A7M3MMV8-F1
#
_entry.id   AF-A0A7M3MMV8-F1
#
_cell.length_a   1.000
_cell.length_b   1.000
_cell.length_c   1.000
_cell.angle_alpha   90.00
_cell.angle_beta   90.00
_cell.angle_gamma   90.00
#
_symmetry.space_group_name_H-M   'P 1'
#
loop_
_entity.id
_entity.type
_entity.pdbx_description
1 polymer ?
#
loop_
_entity_poly.entity_id
_entity_poly.type
_entity_poly.pdbx_seq_one_letter_code
_entity_poly.pdbx_strand_id
1 'polypeptide(L)'
;MTIDPDDPATVEEAARAAHAAHVDAAVRAELGREGAARAAQLGDDLLAEAGVPAHLRRPPLRTRYPRWGWREAVRVAVTRRMTTPQYLVLYRRAAWHRARAAATGNRIEFQGMLFTGKRVELKARPGHGRLVIGPWCWIGNDNKLRSHEGQLTLGAKVVLGRDNVVNSYLDVEVGDAAILADWIYV
;
A
#
# COMPACT_ATOMS: atom_id res chain seq x y z
N MET A 1 33.02 6.94 -19.27
CA MET A 1 33.82 8.18 -19.19
C MET A 1 34.18 8.36 -17.72
N THR A 2 35.40 7.99 -17.36
CA THR A 2 35.91 8.12 -15.99
C THR A 2 36.14 9.60 -15.73
N ILE A 3 35.36 10.18 -14.83
CA ILE A 3 35.47 11.59 -14.42
C ILE A 3 36.77 11.72 -13.61
N ASP A 4 37.62 12.68 -13.97
CA ASP A 4 38.82 13.00 -13.21
C ASP A 4 38.38 13.76 -11.93
N PRO A 5 38.57 13.19 -10.73
CA PRO A 5 38.11 13.81 -9.49
C PRO A 5 38.89 15.09 -9.11
N ASP A 6 40.04 15.37 -9.74
CA ASP A 6 40.89 16.51 -9.41
C ASP A 6 40.67 17.74 -10.32
N ASP A 7 39.82 17.65 -11.35
CA ASP A 7 39.41 18.78 -12.19
C ASP A 7 38.03 19.33 -11.77
N PRO A 8 37.97 20.46 -11.04
CA PRO A 8 36.72 21.01 -10.52
C PRO A 8 35.72 21.40 -11.62
N ALA A 9 36.16 21.75 -12.84
CA ALA A 9 35.27 22.13 -13.92
C ALA A 9 34.50 20.92 -14.47
N THR A 10 35.18 19.78 -14.64
CA THR A 10 34.54 18.55 -15.11
C THR A 10 33.60 17.95 -14.08
N VAL A 11 33.94 18.07 -12.78
CA VAL A 11 33.06 17.66 -11.67
C VAL A 11 31.80 18.53 -11.63
N GLU A 12 31.91 19.84 -11.81
CA GLU A 12 30.77 20.75 -11.79
C GLU A 12 29.83 20.51 -12.98
N GLU A 13 30.38 20.27 -14.17
CA GLU A 13 29.59 19.95 -15.37
C GLU A 13 28.85 18.61 -15.22
N ALA A 14 29.53 17.59 -14.70
CA ALA A 14 28.92 16.30 -14.41
C ALA A 14 27.82 16.40 -13.34
N ALA A 15 28.03 17.19 -12.29
CA ALA A 15 27.03 17.44 -11.25
C ALA A 15 25.81 18.18 -11.79
N ARG A 16 26.00 19.18 -12.66
CA ARG A 16 24.92 19.92 -13.33
C ARG A 16 24.11 19.02 -14.26
N ALA A 17 24.77 18.16 -15.03
CA ALA A 17 24.11 17.16 -15.89
C ALA A 17 23.32 16.14 -15.08
N ALA A 18 23.88 15.63 -13.97
CA ALA A 18 23.18 14.71 -13.07
C ALA A 18 21.98 15.37 -12.38
N HIS A 19 22.10 16.65 -11.98
CA HIS A 19 21.00 17.41 -11.39
C HIS A 19 19.87 17.64 -12.40
N ALA A 20 20.19 18.03 -13.64
CA ALA A 20 19.20 18.18 -14.71
C ALA A 20 18.45 16.85 -14.96
N ALA A 21 19.17 15.73 -15.06
CA ALA A 21 18.56 14.42 -15.23
C ALA A 21 17.65 14.02 -14.04
N HIS A 22 18.04 14.39 -12.81
CA HIS A 22 17.22 14.18 -11.61
C HIS A 22 15.94 15.01 -11.63
N VAL A 23 16.04 16.30 -11.98
CA VAL A 23 14.88 17.20 -12.10
C VAL A 23 13.91 16.68 -13.15
N ASP A 24 14.38 16.30 -14.33
CA ASP A 24 13.53 15.73 -15.37
C ASP A 24 12.83 14.43 -14.92
N ALA A 25 13.53 13.58 -14.19
CA ALA A 25 12.95 12.37 -13.63
C ALA A 25 11.85 12.70 -12.59
N ALA A 26 12.08 13.70 -11.73
CA ALA A 26 11.10 14.15 -10.75
C ALA A 26 9.87 14.78 -11.40
N VAL A 27 10.05 15.61 -12.43
CA VAL A 27 8.95 16.21 -13.21
C VAL A 27 8.14 15.12 -13.92
N ARG A 28 8.79 14.15 -14.57
CA ARG A 28 8.09 13.01 -15.19
C ARG A 28 7.28 12.21 -14.16
N ALA A 29 7.81 12.02 -12.95
CA ALA A 29 7.09 11.34 -11.88
C ALA A 29 5.86 12.14 -11.43
N GLU A 30 5.96 13.47 -11.32
CA GLU A 30 4.81 14.33 -10.98
C GLU A 30 3.76 14.35 -12.09
N LEU A 31 4.16 14.50 -13.36
CA LEU A 31 3.22 14.41 -14.49
C LEU A 31 2.50 13.05 -14.52
N GLY A 32 3.20 11.96 -14.16
CA GLY A 32 2.58 10.66 -13.97
C GLY A 32 1.61 10.60 -12.79
N ARG A 33 1.90 11.30 -11.68
CA ARG A 33 0.98 11.46 -10.55
C ARG A 33 -0.26 12.24 -10.96
N GLU A 34 -0.12 13.42 -11.55
CA GLU A 34 -1.24 14.23 -12.02
C GLU A 34 -2.06 13.51 -13.08
N GLY A 35 -1.42 12.90 -14.08
CA GLY A 35 -2.09 12.20 -15.17
C GLY A 35 -3.00 11.08 -14.67
N ALA A 36 -2.53 10.28 -13.72
CA ALA A 36 -3.36 9.23 -13.15
C ALA A 36 -4.39 9.74 -12.12
N ALA A 37 -4.25 10.96 -11.57
CA ALA A 37 -5.31 11.60 -10.79
C ALA A 37 -6.45 12.08 -11.71
N ARG A 38 -6.09 12.71 -12.85
CA ARG A 38 -7.05 13.11 -13.89
C ARG A 38 -7.77 11.90 -14.51
N ALA A 39 -7.08 10.79 -14.75
CA ALA A 39 -7.70 9.57 -15.24
C ALA A 39 -8.71 8.97 -14.24
N ALA A 40 -8.44 9.08 -12.93
CA ALA A 40 -9.37 8.64 -11.90
C ALA A 40 -10.63 9.52 -11.86
N GLN A 41 -10.48 10.85 -12.01
CA GLN A 41 -11.60 11.78 -12.15
C GLN A 41 -12.44 11.50 -13.41
N LEU A 42 -11.78 11.32 -14.56
CA LEU A 42 -12.48 10.95 -15.80
C LEU A 42 -13.28 9.65 -15.64
N GLY A 43 -12.72 8.65 -14.94
CA GLY A 43 -13.44 7.41 -14.65
C GLY A 43 -14.67 7.62 -13.76
N ASP A 44 -14.58 8.50 -12.76
CA ASP A 44 -15.71 8.88 -11.89
C ASP A 44 -16.80 9.62 -12.69
N ASP A 45 -16.40 10.57 -13.55
CA ASP A 45 -17.30 11.31 -14.43
C ASP A 45 -18.06 10.37 -15.39
N LEU A 46 -17.37 9.42 -16.02
CA LEU A 46 -18.00 8.42 -16.89
C LEU A 46 -18.98 7.51 -16.12
N LEU A 47 -18.66 7.12 -14.90
CA LEU A 47 -19.56 6.34 -14.04
C LEU A 47 -20.78 7.17 -13.59
N ALA A 48 -20.59 8.48 -13.39
CA ALA A 48 -21.66 9.42 -13.09
C ALA A 48 -22.63 9.59 -14.27
N GLU A 49 -22.11 9.75 -15.49
CA GLU A 49 -22.89 9.78 -16.73
C GLU A 49 -23.68 8.48 -16.95
N ALA A 50 -23.09 7.33 -16.59
CA ALA A 50 -23.74 6.03 -16.65
C ALA A 50 -24.81 5.80 -15.55
N GLY A 51 -25.07 6.78 -14.68
CA GLY A 51 -26.10 6.70 -13.63
C GLY A 51 -25.75 5.80 -12.45
N VAL A 52 -24.47 5.40 -12.30
CA VAL A 52 -24.01 4.63 -11.14
C VAL A 52 -24.25 5.48 -9.88
N PRO A 53 -24.65 4.95 -8.71
CA PRO A 53 -24.78 5.74 -7.48
C PRO A 53 -23.43 6.25 -6.93
N ALA A 54 -23.38 7.45 -6.35
CA ALA A 54 -22.13 8.07 -5.88
C ALA A 54 -21.33 7.20 -4.87
N HIS A 55 -22.02 6.40 -4.04
CA HIS A 55 -21.37 5.48 -3.10
C HIS A 55 -20.71 4.25 -3.78
N LEU A 56 -21.03 3.99 -5.06
CA LEU A 56 -20.43 2.95 -5.90
C LEU A 56 -19.43 3.54 -6.92
N ARG A 57 -19.46 4.85 -7.15
CA ARG A 57 -18.63 5.58 -8.10
C ARG A 57 -17.20 5.86 -7.64
N ARG A 58 -16.79 5.42 -6.44
CA ARG A 58 -15.48 5.80 -5.92
C ARG A 58 -14.37 5.19 -6.78
N PRO A 59 -13.53 5.99 -7.46
CA PRO A 59 -12.36 5.45 -8.11
C PRO A 59 -11.56 4.70 -7.04
N PRO A 60 -11.09 3.47 -7.30
CA PRO A 60 -10.27 2.76 -6.33
C PRO A 60 -9.10 3.66 -5.95
N LEU A 61 -9.02 4.09 -4.68
CA LEU A 61 -7.85 4.80 -4.18
C LEU A 61 -6.66 3.91 -4.52
N ARG A 62 -5.70 4.51 -5.25
CA ARG A 62 -4.69 3.83 -6.05
C ARG A 62 -4.14 2.60 -5.32
N THR A 63 -4.12 1.45 -6.00
CA THR A 63 -3.15 0.41 -5.66
C THR A 63 -1.78 0.97 -5.99
N ARG A 64 -1.11 1.58 -5.00
CA ARG A 64 0.22 2.19 -5.15
C ARG A 64 1.27 1.19 -5.63
N TYR A 65 1.05 -0.11 -5.42
CA TYR A 65 2.03 -1.15 -5.67
C TYR A 65 1.50 -2.20 -6.65
N PRO A 66 2.33 -2.65 -7.62
CA PRO A 66 1.99 -3.80 -8.43
C PRO A 66 1.76 -5.00 -7.51
N ARG A 67 0.70 -5.76 -7.78
CA ARG A 67 0.38 -6.96 -7.00
C ARG A 67 1.56 -7.91 -7.08
N TRP A 68 2.11 -8.25 -5.94
CA TRP A 68 3.23 -9.18 -5.92
C TRP A 68 2.74 -10.62 -6.08
N GLY A 69 3.36 -11.33 -7.01
CA GLY A 69 3.14 -12.75 -7.20
C GLY A 69 3.58 -13.54 -5.96
N TRP A 70 2.96 -14.69 -5.74
CA TRP A 70 3.38 -15.61 -4.68
C TRP A 70 4.83 -16.10 -4.89
N ARG A 71 5.31 -16.13 -6.14
CA ARG A 71 6.70 -16.49 -6.50
C ARG A 71 7.71 -15.47 -5.99
N GLU A 72 7.47 -14.19 -6.21
CA GLU A 72 8.31 -13.11 -5.69
C GLU A 72 8.33 -13.13 -4.16
N ALA A 73 7.18 -13.33 -3.52
CA ALA A 73 7.10 -13.47 -2.07
C ALA A 73 7.96 -14.63 -1.54
N VAL A 74 7.89 -15.81 -2.18
CA VAL A 74 8.72 -16.97 -1.82
C VAL A 74 10.19 -16.71 -2.08
N ARG A 75 10.55 -16.12 -3.23
CA ARG A 75 11.94 -15.76 -3.56
C ARG A 75 12.52 -14.88 -2.47
N VAL A 76 11.83 -13.79 -2.10
CA VAL A 76 12.34 -12.89 -1.06
C VAL A 76 12.38 -13.57 0.31
N ALA A 77 11.38 -14.39 0.65
CA ALA A 77 11.40 -15.13 1.90
C ALA A 77 12.64 -16.03 2.02
N VAL A 78 13.03 -16.72 0.94
CA VAL A 78 14.23 -17.56 0.92
C VAL A 78 15.51 -16.71 0.94
N THR A 79 15.62 -15.70 0.06
CA THR A 79 16.81 -14.84 -0.02
C THR A 79 17.08 -14.10 1.30
N ARG A 80 16.04 -13.67 2.01
CA ARG A 80 16.15 -12.98 3.30
C ARG A 80 16.13 -13.92 4.51
N ARG A 81 16.23 -15.24 4.31
CA ARG A 81 16.21 -16.27 5.37
C ARG A 81 14.99 -16.18 6.29
N MET A 82 13.84 -15.74 5.77
CA MET A 82 12.55 -15.65 6.46
C MET A 82 11.80 -16.99 6.40
N THR A 83 12.52 -18.09 6.61
CA THR A 83 12.02 -19.47 6.56
C THR A 83 11.96 -20.13 7.94
N THR A 84 12.23 -19.37 9.00
CA THR A 84 12.17 -19.89 10.37
C THR A 84 10.72 -20.27 10.75
N PRO A 85 10.54 -21.17 11.75
CA PRO A 85 9.20 -21.58 12.20
C PRO A 85 8.30 -20.40 12.61
N GLN A 86 8.89 -19.31 13.13
CA GLN A 86 8.13 -18.11 13.49
C GLN A 86 7.49 -17.44 12.25
N TYR A 87 8.23 -17.36 11.14
CA TYR A 87 7.71 -16.81 9.88
C TYR A 87 6.63 -17.70 9.26
N LEU A 88 6.75 -19.02 9.39
CA LEU A 88 5.71 -19.95 8.91
C LEU A 88 4.36 -19.68 9.59
N VAL A 89 4.36 -19.35 10.88
CA VAL A 89 3.14 -18.95 11.60
C VAL A 89 2.55 -17.66 11.00
N LEU A 90 3.38 -16.69 10.64
CA LEU A 90 2.94 -15.43 10.02
C LEU A 90 2.34 -15.67 8.63
N TYR A 91 2.99 -16.50 7.80
CA TYR A 91 2.46 -16.87 6.49
C TYR A 91 1.13 -17.63 6.59
N ARG A 92 1.00 -18.55 7.55
CA ARG A 92 -0.25 -19.26 7.81
C ARG A 92 -1.38 -18.29 8.17
N ARG A 93 -1.10 -17.30 9.02
CA ARG A 93 -2.10 -16.28 9.39
C ARG A 93 -2.46 -15.38 8.21
N ALA A 94 -1.47 -14.94 7.44
CA ALA A 94 -1.71 -14.15 6.23
C ALA A 94 -2.58 -14.92 5.22
N ALA A 95 -2.30 -16.22 5.02
CA ALA A 95 -3.11 -17.10 4.18
C ALA A 95 -4.54 -17.25 4.74
N TRP A 96 -4.69 -17.41 6.06
CA TRP A 96 -6.00 -17.45 6.71
C TRP A 96 -6.79 -16.15 6.51
N HIS A 97 -6.16 -14.97 6.63
CA HIS A 97 -6.80 -13.68 6.37
C HIS A 97 -7.24 -13.55 4.91
N ARG A 98 -6.41 -13.99 3.94
CA ARG A 98 -6.78 -14.01 2.52
C ARG A 98 -7.96 -14.93 2.26
N ALA A 99 -7.95 -16.14 2.81
CA ALA A 99 -9.03 -17.11 2.68
C ALA A 99 -10.32 -16.58 3.31
N ARG A 100 -10.25 -15.98 4.50
CA ARG A 100 -11.40 -15.37 5.18
C ARG A 100 -11.95 -14.17 4.42
N ALA A 101 -11.08 -13.32 3.85
CA ALA A 101 -11.49 -12.21 3.01
C ALA A 101 -12.26 -12.71 1.77
N ALA A 102 -11.72 -13.71 1.09
CA ALA A 102 -12.37 -14.34 -0.07
C ALA A 102 -13.73 -14.97 0.31
N ALA A 103 -13.81 -15.66 1.45
CA ALA A 103 -15.04 -16.32 1.91
C ALA A 103 -16.13 -15.35 2.38
N THR A 104 -15.76 -14.20 2.97
CA THR A 104 -16.73 -13.22 3.50
C THR A 104 -17.23 -12.27 2.40
N GLY A 105 -16.63 -12.28 1.20
CA GLY A 105 -16.94 -11.32 0.14
C GLY A 105 -16.53 -9.88 0.49
N ASN A 106 -15.67 -9.71 1.50
CA ASN A 106 -15.16 -8.40 1.87
C ASN A 106 -14.19 -7.92 0.78
N ARG A 107 -14.30 -6.65 0.36
CA ARG A 107 -13.33 -6.02 -0.56
C ARG A 107 -12.02 -5.68 0.17
N ILE A 108 -11.26 -6.72 0.49
CA ILE A 108 -9.93 -6.62 1.09
C ILE A 108 -8.89 -6.99 0.04
N GLU A 109 -8.02 -6.05 -0.29
CA GLU A 109 -6.98 -6.22 -1.28
C GLU A 109 -5.61 -6.27 -0.62
N PHE A 110 -4.95 -7.40 -0.78
CA PHE A 110 -3.58 -7.61 -0.30
C PHE A 110 -2.61 -7.42 -1.48
N GLN A 111 -1.88 -6.32 -1.50
CA GLN A 111 -0.94 -5.98 -2.59
C GLN A 111 0.39 -6.75 -2.51
N GLY A 112 0.73 -7.30 -1.34
CA GLY A 112 1.94 -8.10 -1.18
C GLY A 112 1.93 -8.92 0.11
N MET A 113 3.12 -9.21 0.64
CA MET A 113 3.27 -9.95 1.91
C MET A 113 2.68 -9.16 3.08
N LEU A 114 2.05 -9.88 4.00
CA LEU A 114 1.44 -9.33 5.20
C LEU A 114 1.88 -10.16 6.40
N PHE A 115 2.32 -9.51 7.47
CA PHE A 115 2.67 -10.14 8.72
C PHE A 115 1.64 -9.73 9.77
N THR A 116 0.95 -10.71 10.35
CA THR A 116 -0.16 -10.47 11.29
C THR A 116 0.06 -11.15 12.63
N GLY A 117 -0.25 -10.41 13.69
CA GLY A 117 -0.35 -10.88 15.05
C GLY A 117 -1.56 -11.80 15.27
N LYS A 118 -1.84 -12.06 16.54
CA LYS A 118 -3.03 -12.81 16.96
C LYS A 118 -4.24 -11.87 17.00
N ARG A 119 -5.43 -12.41 16.70
CA ARG A 119 -6.73 -11.72 16.83
C ARG A 119 -6.82 -10.38 16.08
N VAL A 120 -6.16 -10.29 14.93
CA VAL A 120 -6.31 -9.14 14.03
C VAL A 120 -7.68 -9.21 13.35
N GLU A 121 -8.42 -8.12 13.37
CA GLU A 121 -9.70 -7.98 12.67
C GLU A 121 -9.50 -7.11 11.43
N LEU A 122 -9.75 -7.69 10.25
CA LEU A 122 -9.77 -6.99 8.98
C LEU A 122 -11.19 -7.06 8.44
N LYS A 123 -11.91 -5.93 8.44
CA LYS A 123 -13.31 -5.87 8.01
C LYS A 123 -13.50 -4.73 7.02
N ALA A 124 -14.10 -5.05 5.88
CA ALA A 124 -14.61 -4.06 4.93
C ALA A 124 -16.08 -4.36 4.75
N ARG A 125 -16.97 -3.37 4.95
CA ARG A 125 -18.41 -3.54 4.77
C ARG A 125 -18.69 -3.93 3.31
N PRO A 126 -19.32 -5.08 3.04
CA PRO A 126 -19.68 -5.47 1.69
C PRO A 126 -20.46 -4.35 0.97
N GLY A 127 -20.09 -4.05 -0.27
CA GLY A 127 -20.76 -3.02 -1.09
C GLY A 127 -20.31 -1.58 -0.85
N HIS A 128 -19.69 -1.25 0.30
CA HIS A 128 -19.31 0.14 0.62
C HIS A 128 -17.83 0.29 0.97
N GLY A 129 -17.36 -0.39 2.02
CA GLY A 129 -15.98 -0.28 2.46
C GLY A 129 -14.99 -1.03 1.56
N ARG A 130 -13.77 -0.50 1.45
CA ARG A 130 -12.62 -1.15 0.82
C ARG A 130 -11.42 -1.06 1.76
N LEU A 131 -10.71 -2.17 1.93
CA LEU A 131 -9.50 -2.22 2.74
C LEU A 131 -8.33 -2.64 1.86
N VAL A 132 -7.37 -1.74 1.66
CA VAL A 132 -6.20 -1.97 0.83
C VAL A 132 -4.97 -2.04 1.72
N ILE A 133 -4.29 -3.19 1.70
CA ILE A 133 -3.10 -3.43 2.50
C ILE A 133 -1.89 -3.50 1.58
N GLY A 134 -0.96 -2.57 1.78
CA GLY A 134 0.31 -2.50 1.07
C GLY A 134 1.22 -3.69 1.34
N PRO A 135 2.29 -3.84 0.52
CA PRO A 135 3.25 -4.91 0.70
C PRO A 135 4.10 -4.68 1.96
N TRP A 136 4.53 -5.76 2.61
CA TRP A 136 5.44 -5.74 3.77
C TRP A 136 4.87 -5.09 5.04
N CYS A 137 3.54 -5.00 5.17
CA CYS A 137 2.94 -4.46 6.39
C CYS A 137 3.10 -5.43 7.56
N TRP A 138 3.38 -4.87 8.74
CA TRP A 138 3.42 -5.59 10.01
C TRP A 138 2.29 -5.12 10.91
N ILE A 139 1.35 -6.00 11.21
CA ILE A 139 0.20 -5.70 12.06
C ILE A 139 0.35 -6.49 13.36
N GLY A 140 0.52 -5.79 14.48
CA GLY A 140 0.62 -6.40 15.80
C GLY A 140 -0.66 -7.12 16.25
N ASN A 141 -0.67 -7.57 17.49
CA ASN A 141 -1.81 -8.31 18.06
C ASN A 141 -3.01 -7.38 18.31
N ASP A 142 -4.23 -7.93 18.24
CA ASP A 142 -5.49 -7.27 18.65
C ASP A 142 -5.91 -6.02 17.85
N ASN A 143 -5.22 -5.73 16.75
CA ASN A 143 -5.56 -4.62 15.85
C ASN A 143 -6.90 -4.84 15.15
N LYS A 144 -7.66 -3.75 14.99
CA LYS A 144 -8.98 -3.74 14.35
C LYS A 144 -8.98 -2.70 13.24
N LEU A 145 -8.89 -3.17 12.00
CA LEU A 145 -8.95 -2.33 10.80
C LEU A 145 -10.31 -2.51 10.14
N ARG A 146 -11.13 -1.48 10.21
CA ARG A 146 -12.54 -1.52 9.79
C ARG A 146 -12.82 -0.39 8.81
N SER A 147 -13.19 -0.78 7.62
CA SER A 147 -13.68 0.13 6.59
C SER A 147 -15.20 -0.02 6.49
N HIS A 148 -15.91 1.02 6.90
CA HIS A 148 -17.37 1.06 6.93
C HIS A 148 -17.93 1.61 5.62
N GLU A 149 -17.45 2.78 5.19
CA GLU A 149 -17.95 3.45 3.99
C GLU A 149 -16.84 4.00 3.09
N GLY A 150 -15.69 4.36 3.65
CA GLY A 150 -14.52 4.84 2.90
C GLY A 150 -13.42 3.81 2.79
N GLN A 151 -12.46 4.06 1.90
CA GLN A 151 -11.32 3.17 1.71
C GLN A 151 -10.26 3.42 2.79
N LEU A 152 -9.90 2.37 3.52
CA LEU A 152 -8.73 2.36 4.39
C LEU A 152 -7.55 1.80 3.60
N THR A 153 -6.51 2.61 3.39
CA THR A 153 -5.30 2.23 2.69
C THR A 153 -4.11 2.24 3.64
N LEU A 154 -3.42 1.12 3.75
CA LEU A 154 -2.09 1.05 4.37
C LEU A 154 -1.03 1.04 3.27
N GLY A 155 -0.08 1.97 3.34
CA GLY A 155 1.10 2.03 2.48
C GLY A 155 2.03 0.81 2.63
N ALA A 156 3.10 0.76 1.84
CA ALA A 156 4.10 -0.28 1.97
C ALA A 156 4.85 -0.16 3.30
N LYS A 157 5.21 -1.30 3.90
CA LYS A 157 6.03 -1.37 5.12
C LYS A 157 5.44 -0.65 6.34
N VAL A 158 4.12 -0.42 6.37
CA VAL A 158 3.46 0.14 7.55
C VAL A 158 3.58 -0.83 8.73
N VAL A 159 3.89 -0.31 9.90
CA VAL A 159 3.94 -1.06 11.16
C VAL A 159 2.85 -0.55 12.09
N LEU A 160 1.98 -1.45 12.52
CA LEU A 160 1.01 -1.21 13.58
C LEU A 160 1.46 -1.96 14.82
N GLY A 161 1.56 -1.24 15.94
CA GLY A 161 1.76 -1.77 17.27
C GLY A 161 0.62 -2.69 17.74
N ARG A 162 0.43 -2.82 19.04
CA ARG A 162 -0.61 -3.63 19.66
C ARG A 162 -1.92 -2.82 19.80
N ASP A 163 -3.02 -3.49 19.46
CA ASP A 163 -4.38 -3.06 19.81
C ASP A 163 -4.77 -1.65 19.30
N ASN A 164 -4.38 -1.34 18.06
CA ASN A 164 -4.89 -0.15 17.38
C ASN A 164 -6.27 -0.41 16.78
N VAL A 165 -7.06 0.65 16.68
CA VAL A 165 -8.38 0.63 16.05
C VAL A 165 -8.40 1.71 14.99
N VAL A 166 -8.67 1.33 13.74
CA VAL A 166 -8.84 2.26 12.63
C VAL A 166 -10.21 2.03 12.03
N ASN A 167 -11.11 2.99 12.22
CA ASN A 167 -12.49 2.93 11.75
C ASN A 167 -12.72 4.00 10.69
N SER A 168 -12.74 3.59 9.42
CA SER A 168 -12.87 4.53 8.31
C SER A 168 -14.29 4.61 7.77
N TYR A 169 -14.92 5.77 7.97
CA TYR A 169 -16.13 6.20 7.24
C TYR A 169 -15.76 7.04 6.01
N LEU A 170 -14.68 7.82 6.13
CA LEU A 170 -14.04 8.53 5.03
C LEU A 170 -12.86 7.73 4.48
N ASP A 171 -12.31 8.21 3.38
CA ASP A 171 -11.10 7.65 2.80
C ASP A 171 -9.89 8.03 3.68
N VAL A 172 -9.22 7.03 4.25
CA VAL A 172 -8.09 7.20 5.17
C VAL A 172 -6.89 6.48 4.59
N GLU A 173 -5.77 7.20 4.48
CA GLU A 173 -4.51 6.64 4.02
C GLU A 173 -3.43 6.79 5.08
N VAL A 174 -2.84 5.66 5.46
CA VAL A 174 -1.61 5.62 6.23
C VAL A 174 -0.46 5.53 5.23
N GLY A 175 0.40 6.55 5.23
CA GLY A 175 1.52 6.66 4.30
C GLY A 175 2.52 5.51 4.38
N ASP A 176 3.39 5.43 3.36
CA ASP A 176 4.42 4.40 3.27
C ASP A 176 5.44 4.52 4.42
N ALA A 177 5.90 3.36 4.92
CA ALA A 177 6.85 3.24 6.04
C ALA A 177 6.41 3.94 7.34
N ALA A 178 5.11 4.25 7.50
CA ALA A 178 4.59 4.80 8.73
C ALA A 178 4.57 3.77 9.86
N ILE A 179 4.72 4.26 11.09
CA ILE A 179 4.60 3.46 12.32
C ILE A 179 3.50 4.07 13.17
N LEU A 180 2.50 3.27 13.50
CA LEU A 180 1.53 3.59 14.54
C LEU A 180 1.91 2.78 15.77
N ALA A 181 2.09 3.46 16.90
CA ALA A 181 2.42 2.86 18.19
C ALA A 181 1.26 2.01 18.73
N ASP A 182 1.28 1.65 20.01
CA ASP A 182 0.24 0.86 20.65
C ASP A 182 -0.96 1.76 21.05
N TRP A 183 -2.17 1.21 21.04
CA TRP A 183 -3.42 1.85 21.48
C TRP A 183 -3.84 3.14 20.75
N ILE A 184 -3.44 3.27 19.50
CA ILE A 184 -3.87 4.36 18.62
C ILE A 184 -5.29 4.08 18.11
N TYR A 185 -6.15 5.10 18.23
CA TYR A 185 -7.48 5.13 17.63
C TYR A 185 -7.49 6.17 16.50
N VAL A 186 -7.94 5.74 15.32
CA VAL A 186 -8.10 6.57 14.12
C VAL A 186 -9.52 6.45 13.60
#